data_AF-J3HHL3-F1
#
_entry.id   AF-J3HHL3-F1
#
_cell.length_a   1.000
_cell.length_b   1.000
_cell.length_c   1.000
_cell.angle_alpha   90.00
_cell.angle_beta   90.00
_cell.angle_gamma   90.00
#
_symmetry.space_group_name_H-M   'P 1'
#
loop_
_entity.id
_entity.type
_entity.pdbx_description
1 polymer ?
#
loop_
_entity_poly.entity_id
_entity_poly.type
_entity_poly.pdbx_seq_one_letter_code
_entity_poly.pdbx_strand_id
1 'polypeptide(L)'
;MNTRSGMALWMAAALLGGCGTSSGVTQLNDDTYMLTASSPWQGNDGVAIKGLQQADAYCRNLGRRMRVVGSERSEGLPVVLPPKALLSFKCDKPA
;
A
#
# COMPACT_ATOMS: atom_id res chain seq x y z
N MET A 1 39.84 3.78 38.08
CA MET A 1 38.55 3.13 38.42
C MET A 1 37.45 3.90 37.69
N ASN A 2 37.23 3.66 36.39
CA ASN A 2 36.28 2.71 35.80
C ASN A 2 34.85 2.78 36.35
N THR A 3 33.97 3.50 35.65
CA THR A 3 32.53 3.20 35.64
C THR A 3 32.01 3.29 34.20
N ARG A 4 32.31 2.26 33.41
CA ARG A 4 31.63 1.94 32.15
C ARG A 4 30.39 1.15 32.56
N SER A 5 29.18 1.64 32.22
CA SER A 5 27.92 0.88 32.08
C SER A 5 26.74 1.82 32.33
N GLY A 6 26.24 2.47 31.29
CA GLY A 6 24.99 3.23 31.37
C GLY A 6 24.39 3.60 30.01
N MET A 7 24.98 3.13 28.91
CA MET A 7 24.66 3.56 27.56
C MET A 7 24.30 2.33 26.71
N ALA A 8 23.32 1.55 27.15
CA ALA A 8 22.89 0.35 26.41
C ALA A 8 21.38 0.11 26.41
N LEU A 9 20.56 1.01 26.96
CA LEU A 9 19.12 0.76 27.15
C LEU A 9 18.17 1.76 26.46
N TRP A 10 18.63 2.48 25.43
CA TRP A 10 17.81 3.50 24.74
C TRP A 10 17.68 3.29 23.22
N MET A 11 18.01 2.09 22.70
CA MET A 11 18.03 1.84 21.25
C MET A 11 17.14 0.67 20.78
N ALA A 12 16.20 0.21 21.63
CA ALA A 12 15.36 -0.95 21.31
C ALA A 12 13.89 -0.63 20.96
N ALA A 13 13.44 0.64 21.02
CA ALA A 13 12.02 0.98 20.88
C ALA A 13 11.60 1.51 19.48
N ALA A 14 12.53 1.65 18.53
CA ALA A 14 12.25 2.27 17.21
C ALA A 14 11.80 1.30 16.10
N LEU A 15 11.53 0.01 16.41
CA LEU A 15 11.22 -1.00 15.39
C LEU A 15 9.73 -1.38 15.27
N LEU A 16 8.84 -0.73 16.03
CA LEU A 16 7.38 -0.93 15.92
C LEU A 16 6.71 0.11 15.00
N GLY A 17 7.46 0.64 14.03
CA GLY A 17 6.97 1.49 12.94
C GLY A 17 6.15 0.72 11.90
N GLY A 18 5.14 -0.02 12.35
CA GLY A 18 4.16 -0.69 11.50
C GLY A 18 2.81 0.02 11.49
N CYS A 19 2.76 1.35 11.70
CA CYS A 19 1.53 2.12 11.53
C CYS A 19 1.36 2.48 10.04
N GLY A 20 1.18 1.45 9.23
CA GLY A 20 0.81 1.58 7.82
C GLY A 20 -0.61 1.07 7.65
N THR A 21 -1.60 1.75 8.24
CA THR A 21 -3.01 1.54 7.91
C THR A 21 -3.22 2.00 6.48
N SER A 22 -2.76 1.20 5.51
CA SER A 22 -3.00 1.43 4.10
C SER A 22 -4.43 1.00 3.84
N SER A 23 -5.36 1.91 4.19
CA SER A 23 -6.80 1.69 4.10
C SER A 23 -7.15 1.29 2.66
N GLY A 24 -7.35 -0.02 2.45
CA GLY A 24 -7.70 -0.59 1.14
C GLY A 24 -6.66 -1.53 0.52
N VAL A 25 -5.45 -1.68 1.07
CA VAL A 25 -4.47 -2.70 0.62
C VAL A 25 -4.62 -3.97 1.45
N THR A 26 -4.90 -5.10 0.78
CA THR A 26 -4.97 -6.43 1.35
C THR A 26 -3.87 -7.29 0.76
N GLN A 27 -3.05 -7.95 1.59
CA GLN A 27 -2.08 -8.91 1.10
C GLN A 27 -2.78 -10.22 0.71
N LEU A 28 -2.59 -10.66 -0.52
CA LEU A 28 -3.13 -11.93 -1.04
C LEU A 28 -2.12 -13.08 -0.86
N ASN A 29 -0.83 -12.83 -1.12
CA ASN A 29 0.24 -13.83 -1.02
C ASN A 29 1.62 -13.16 -0.80
N ASP A 30 2.70 -13.95 -0.63
CA ASP A 30 4.06 -13.50 -0.22
C ASP A 30 4.53 -12.14 -0.77
N ASP A 31 4.27 -11.84 -2.05
CA ASP A 31 4.56 -10.51 -2.63
C ASP A 31 3.37 -9.92 -3.40
N THR A 32 2.17 -10.51 -3.29
CA THR A 32 0.98 -10.07 -4.04
C THR A 32 0.01 -9.33 -3.13
N TYR A 33 -0.34 -8.11 -3.53
CA TYR A 33 -1.22 -7.21 -2.82
C TYR A 33 -2.39 -6.84 -3.71
N MET A 34 -3.53 -6.59 -3.08
CA MET A 34 -4.74 -6.11 -3.74
C MET A 34 -5.15 -4.79 -3.12
N LEU A 35 -5.31 -3.76 -3.92
CA LEU A 35 -5.83 -2.47 -3.50
C LEU A 35 -7.24 -2.28 -4.06
N THR A 36 -8.19 -1.93 -3.19
CA THR A 36 -9.50 -1.44 -3.61
C THR A 36 -9.53 0.08 -3.53
N ALA A 37 -9.50 0.75 -4.68
CA ALA A 37 -9.73 2.18 -4.77
C ALA A 37 -11.21 2.44 -5.09
N SER A 38 -11.81 3.40 -4.37
CA SER A 38 -13.16 3.89 -4.66
C SER A 38 -13.21 5.39 -4.38
N SER A 39 -13.93 6.13 -5.22
CA SER A 39 -14.16 7.56 -4.99
C SER A 39 -15.56 7.95 -5.46
N PRO A 40 -16.38 8.58 -4.60
CA PRO A 40 -17.68 9.12 -5.04
C PRO A 40 -17.53 10.40 -5.88
N TRP A 41 -16.36 11.04 -5.88
CA TRP A 41 -16.10 12.32 -6.56
C TRP A 41 -15.26 12.19 -7.83
N GLN A 42 -14.70 11.01 -8.10
CA GLN A 42 -13.88 10.78 -9.29
C GLN A 42 -14.55 9.75 -10.19
N GLY A 43 -14.52 9.98 -11.50
CA GLY A 43 -14.95 8.98 -12.48
C GLY A 43 -14.03 7.75 -12.51
N ASN A 44 -14.41 6.74 -13.30
CA ASN A 44 -13.78 5.42 -13.31
C ASN A 44 -12.25 5.48 -13.52
N ASP A 45 -11.77 6.32 -14.46
CA ASP A 45 -10.34 6.49 -14.71
C ASP A 45 -9.59 7.19 -13.57
N GLY A 46 -10.23 8.15 -12.89
CA GLY A 46 -9.63 8.81 -11.73
C GLY A 46 -9.41 7.84 -10.57
N VAL A 47 -10.39 6.95 -10.33
CA VAL A 47 -10.29 5.89 -9.32
C VAL A 47 -9.16 4.91 -9.65
N ALA A 48 -8.99 4.55 -10.92
CA ALA A 48 -7.90 3.68 -11.36
C ALA A 48 -6.52 4.33 -11.18
N ILE A 49 -6.35 5.59 -11.59
CA ILE A 49 -5.08 6.34 -11.42
C ILE A 49 -4.74 6.49 -9.94
N LYS A 50 -5.71 6.86 -9.11
CA LYS A 50 -5.53 6.95 -7.66
C LYS A 50 -5.07 5.62 -7.07
N GLY A 51 -5.66 4.52 -7.53
CA GLY A 51 -5.24 3.20 -7.10
C GLY A 51 -3.80 2.86 -7.48
N LEU A 52 -3.37 3.19 -8.71
CA LEU A 52 -1.99 3.00 -9.13
C LEU A 52 -1.00 3.82 -8.28
N GLN A 53 -1.35 5.08 -7.98
CA GLN A 53 -0.53 5.93 -7.12
C GLN A 53 -0.41 5.38 -5.69
N GLN A 54 -1.50 4.84 -5.14
CA GLN A 54 -1.49 4.21 -3.81
C GLN A 54 -0.63 2.94 -3.79
N ALA A 55 -0.74 2.10 -4.82
CA ALA A 55 0.07 0.89 -4.95
C ALA A 55 1.57 1.22 -5.12
N ASP A 56 1.91 2.23 -5.92
CA ASP A 56 3.30 2.70 -6.07
C ASP A 56 3.85 3.23 -4.75
N ALA A 57 3.10 4.09 -4.07
CA ALA A 57 3.50 4.61 -2.76
C ALA A 57 3.70 3.50 -1.72
N TYR A 58 2.84 2.48 -1.72
CA TYR A 58 2.98 1.32 -0.84
C TYR A 58 4.29 0.57 -1.09
N CYS A 59 4.59 0.19 -2.33
CA CYS A 59 5.83 -0.50 -2.64
C CYS A 59 7.07 0.37 -2.38
N ARG A 60 7.00 1.67 -2.65
CA ARG A 60 8.10 2.62 -2.39
C ARG A 60 8.40 2.76 -0.90
N ASN A 61 7.39 2.76 -0.04
CA ASN A 61 7.57 2.74 1.40
C ASN A 61 8.27 1.46 1.89
N LEU A 62 8.13 0.35 1.14
CA LEU A 62 8.85 -0.90 1.40
C LEU A 62 10.26 -0.93 0.75
N GLY A 63 10.69 0.13 0.07
CA GLY A 63 11.95 0.16 -0.69
C GLY A 63 11.93 -0.73 -1.93
N ARG A 64 10.74 -1.04 -2.45
CA ARG A 64 10.51 -1.94 -3.59
C ARG A 64 9.87 -1.20 -4.77
N ARG A 65 9.89 -1.82 -5.96
CA ARG A 65 9.22 -1.33 -7.17
C ARG A 65 7.84 -1.98 -7.30
N MET A 66 6.83 -1.18 -7.60
CA MET A 66 5.49 -1.69 -7.92
C MET A 66 5.48 -2.36 -9.31
N ARG A 67 4.88 -3.54 -9.39
CA ARG A 67 4.55 -4.24 -10.63
C ARG A 67 3.07 -4.60 -10.63
N VAL A 68 2.29 -4.07 -11.58
CA VAL A 68 0.87 -4.45 -11.71
C VAL A 68 0.78 -5.88 -12.25
N VAL A 69 0.00 -6.74 -11.59
CA VAL A 69 -0.28 -8.11 -12.04
C VAL A 69 -1.72 -8.29 -12.52
N GLY A 70 -2.63 -7.40 -12.12
CA GLY A 70 -4.00 -7.39 -12.61
C GLY A 70 -4.71 -6.09 -12.24
N SER A 71 -5.66 -5.69 -13.06
CA SER A 71 -6.55 -4.56 -12.75
C SER A 71 -7.96 -4.91 -13.20
N GLU A 72 -8.88 -4.99 -12.25
CA GLU A 72 -10.29 -5.15 -12.49
C GLU A 72 -10.99 -3.83 -12.20
N ARG A 73 -11.82 -3.38 -13.15
CA ARG A 73 -12.60 -2.17 -13.00
C ARG A 73 -14.06 -2.59 -12.93
N SER A 74 -14.73 -2.19 -11.86
CA SER A 74 -16.17 -2.29 -11.77
C SER A 74 -16.72 -0.90 -12.06
N GLU A 75 -17.37 -0.76 -13.21
CA GLU A 75 -17.87 0.54 -13.71
C GLU A 75 -18.89 1.20 -12.75
N GLY A 76 -19.39 0.43 -11.78
CA GLY A 76 -20.46 0.85 -10.88
C GLY A 76 -21.80 0.90 -11.63
N LEU A 77 -22.89 0.93 -10.88
CA LEU A 77 -24.19 1.28 -11.46
C LEU A 77 -24.40 2.77 -11.18
N PRO A 78 -24.74 3.58 -12.20
CA PRO A 78 -25.01 4.99 -11.97
C PRO A 78 -26.07 5.11 -10.85
N VAL A 79 -25.78 5.93 -9.85
CA VAL A 79 -26.62 6.22 -8.65
C VAL A 79 -26.55 5.19 -7.51
N VAL A 80 -26.25 3.91 -7.75
CA VAL A 80 -26.39 2.86 -6.72
C VAL A 80 -25.06 2.44 -6.10
N LEU A 81 -23.99 2.36 -6.89
CA LEU A 81 -22.68 1.91 -6.42
C LEU A 81 -21.57 2.80 -7.00
N PRO A 82 -20.69 3.37 -6.16
CA PRO A 82 -19.58 4.17 -6.65
C PRO A 82 -18.62 3.29 -7.48
N PRO A 83 -17.94 3.88 -8.49
CA PRO A 83 -16.94 3.17 -9.28
C PRO A 83 -15.84 2.63 -8.36
N LYS A 84 -15.44 1.39 -8.60
CA LYS A 84 -14.36 0.72 -7.86
C LYS A 84 -13.32 0.18 -8.82
N ALA A 85 -12.06 0.42 -8.50
CA ALA A 85 -10.92 -0.22 -9.14
C ALA A 85 -10.27 -1.18 -8.16
N LEU A 86 -10.22 -2.45 -8.53
CA LEU A 86 -9.45 -3.49 -7.87
C LEU A 86 -8.12 -3.62 -8.60
N LEU A 87 -7.03 -3.38 -7.90
CA LEU A 87 -5.68 -3.42 -8.44
C LEU A 87 -4.90 -4.51 -7.71
N SER A 88 -4.52 -5.56 -8.43
CA SER A 88 -3.58 -6.56 -7.96
C SER A 88 -2.18 -6.17 -8.40
N PHE A 89 -1.26 -6.03 -7.45
CA PHE A 89 0.11 -5.59 -7.70
C PHE A 89 1.10 -6.37 -6.82
N LYS A 90 2.34 -6.44 -7.28
CA LYS A 90 3.46 -6.98 -6.54
C LYS A 90 4.48 -5.90 -6.21
N CYS A 91 5.19 -6.08 -5.09
CA CYS A 91 6.32 -5.24 -4.75
C CYS A 91 7.61 -6.04 -4.96
N ASP A 92 8.20 -5.91 -6.14
CA ASP A 92 9.44 -6.59 -6.51
C ASP A 92 10.67 -5.77 -6.11
N LYS A 93 11.83 -6.43 -5.93
CA LYS A 93 13.08 -5.69 -5.75
C LYS A 93 13.35 -4.80 -6.98
N PRO A 94 13.82 -3.56 -6.80
CA PRO A 94 14.25 -2.74 -7.92
C PRO A 94 15.34 -3.48 -8.70
N ALA A 95 15.15 -3.61 -10.02
CA ALA A 95 16.15 -4.16 -10.93
C ALA A 95 17.35 -3.22 -11.05
#